data_AF-A0A5P2UXB2-F1
#
_entry.id   AF-A0A5P2UXB2-F1
#
_cell.length_a   1.000
_cell.length_b   1.000
_cell.length_c   1.000
_cell.angle_alpha   90.00
_cell.angle_beta   90.00
_cell.angle_gamma   90.00
#
_symmetry.space_group_name_H-M   'P 1'
#
loop_
_entity.id
_entity.type
_entity.pdbx_description
1 polymer ?
#
loop_
_entity_poly.entity_id
_entity_poly.type
_entity_poly.pdbx_seq_one_letter_code
_entity_poly.pdbx_strand_id
1 'polypeptide(L)'
;MEREIGIEELVAAMRAVDGAGRLFEEALAVYGASGPRRTGEDFMVAGGSIQTLQGAEEMALGARRFLAELAVTVGYATAGLDDRAGARLEAARQGFAGISGGGSRMGRPLLDPTLRGLRLLLEVELFGAAFTAEVEAVLRAEKATYPDPSTFRVPAPAAGPVPS
;
A
#
# COMPACT_ATOMS: atom_id res chain seq x y z
N MET A 1 -5.28 -8.00 -27.87
CA MET A 1 -6.56 -7.27 -27.98
C MET A 1 -6.87 -6.77 -26.58
N GLU A 2 -6.43 -5.55 -26.26
CA GLU A 2 -6.80 -4.90 -25.01
C GLU A 2 -8.29 -4.60 -25.05
N ARG A 3 -9.01 -5.07 -24.05
CA ARG A 3 -10.42 -4.75 -23.87
C ARG A 3 -10.49 -3.26 -23.49
N GLU A 4 -11.27 -2.51 -24.26
CA GLU A 4 -11.60 -1.12 -23.93
C GLU A 4 -12.43 -1.14 -22.63
N ILE A 5 -11.90 -0.56 -21.55
CA ILE A 5 -12.57 -0.54 -20.25
C ILE A 5 -13.71 0.46 -20.32
N GLY A 6 -14.93 -0.02 -20.09
CA GLY A 6 -16.13 0.82 -20.06
C GLY A 6 -16.20 1.69 -18.79
N ILE A 7 -16.98 2.77 -18.84
CA ILE A 7 -17.26 3.62 -17.67
C ILE A 7 -17.79 2.80 -16.48
N GLU A 8 -18.56 1.75 -16.74
CA GLU A 8 -19.08 0.84 -15.70
C GLU A 8 -17.97 0.12 -14.94
N GLU A 9 -16.96 -0.38 -15.65
CA GLU A 9 -15.79 -1.04 -15.06
C GLU A 9 -14.94 -0.04 -14.25
N LEU A 10 -14.79 1.19 -14.74
CA LEU A 10 -14.14 2.27 -13.96
C LEU A 10 -14.90 2.60 -12.68
N VAL A 11 -16.23 2.67 -12.73
CA VAL A 11 -17.06 2.90 -11.54
C VAL A 11 -16.97 1.73 -10.56
N ALA A 12 -16.93 0.48 -11.06
CA ALA A 12 -16.71 -0.69 -10.21
C ALA A 12 -15.34 -0.64 -9.52
N ALA A 13 -14.27 -0.31 -10.25
CA ALA A 13 -12.94 -0.12 -9.70
C ALA A 13 -12.91 0.99 -8.63
N MET A 14 -13.55 2.13 -8.88
CA MET A 14 -13.66 3.21 -7.90
C MET A 14 -14.34 2.76 -6.60
N ARG A 15 -15.44 2.01 -6.69
CA ARG A 15 -16.14 1.48 -5.50
C ARG A 15 -15.28 0.52 -4.71
N ALA A 16 -14.56 -0.38 -5.38
CA ALA A 16 -13.68 -1.32 -4.73
C ALA A 16 -12.49 -0.62 -4.06
N VAL A 17 -11.89 0.38 -4.73
CA VAL A 17 -10.79 1.19 -4.18
C VAL A 17 -11.25 2.03 -2.98
N ASP A 18 -12.41 2.68 -3.05
CA ASP A 18 -13.01 3.41 -1.92
C ASP A 18 -13.29 2.47 -0.74
N GLY A 19 -13.89 1.29 -1.02
CA GLY A 19 -14.13 0.25 -0.01
C GLY A 19 -12.84 -0.24 0.65
N ALA A 20 -11.80 -0.53 -0.13
CA ALA A 20 -10.49 -0.91 0.38
C ALA A 20 -9.85 0.21 1.20
N GLY A 21 -9.91 1.45 0.73
CA GLY A 21 -9.41 2.63 1.42
C GLY A 21 -10.02 2.80 2.81
N ARG A 22 -11.34 2.69 2.93
CA ARG A 22 -12.05 2.77 4.23
C ARG A 22 -11.63 1.66 5.19
N LEU A 23 -11.42 0.44 4.68
CA LEU A 23 -10.94 -0.67 5.49
C LEU A 23 -9.49 -0.47 5.96
N PHE A 24 -8.64 0.17 5.14
CA PHE A 24 -7.30 0.56 5.55
C PHE A 24 -7.32 1.67 6.60
N GLU A 25 -8.20 2.65 6.46
CA GLU A 25 -8.41 3.70 7.47
C GLU A 25 -8.91 3.13 8.80
N GLU A 26 -9.82 2.15 8.76
CA GLU A 26 -10.29 1.44 9.95
C GLU A 26 -9.12 0.73 10.66
N ALA A 27 -8.30 -0.02 9.93
CA ALA A 27 -7.11 -0.66 10.49
C ALA A 27 -6.11 0.38 11.04
N LEU A 28 -5.89 1.48 10.31
CA LEU A 28 -5.01 2.58 10.72
C LEU A 28 -5.46 3.18 12.05
N ALA A 29 -6.77 3.40 12.24
CA ALA A 29 -7.32 3.92 13.48
C ALA A 29 -7.05 2.96 14.66
N VAL A 30 -7.16 1.65 14.45
CA VAL A 30 -6.85 0.63 15.48
C VAL A 30 -5.37 0.62 15.84
N TYR A 31 -4.47 0.66 14.84
CA TYR A 31 -3.03 0.75 15.09
C TYR A 31 -2.67 2.05 15.82
N GLY A 32 -3.27 3.18 15.44
CA GLY A 32 -3.04 4.47 16.08
C GLY A 32 -3.53 4.54 17.53
N ALA A 33 -4.69 3.95 17.83
CA ALA A 33 -5.27 3.93 19.18
C ALA A 33 -4.44 3.10 20.17
N SER A 34 -3.72 2.09 19.69
CA SER A 34 -2.85 1.24 20.52
C SER A 34 -1.60 1.99 21.01
N GLY A 35 -1.28 3.15 20.41
CA GLY A 35 -0.17 4.01 20.75
C GLY A 35 1.20 3.41 20.40
N PRO A 36 2.07 4.09 19.63
CA PRO A 36 3.43 3.62 19.48
C PRO A 36 4.13 3.65 20.83
N ARG A 37 4.71 2.51 21.26
CA ARG A 37 5.66 2.52 22.37
C ARG A 37 6.85 3.32 21.86
N ARG A 38 6.97 4.57 22.28
CA ARG A 38 8.03 5.50 21.85
C ARG A 38 9.37 5.15 22.48
N THR A 39 9.82 3.92 22.28
CA THR A 39 11.22 3.53 22.41
C THR A 39 11.86 3.72 21.04
N GLY A 40 12.95 4.48 20.96
CA GLY A 40 13.58 4.87 19.68
C GLY A 40 13.98 3.70 18.76
N GLU A 41 14.01 2.48 19.30
CA GLU A 41 14.31 1.24 18.57
C GLU A 41 13.14 0.73 17.71
N ASP A 42 11.89 1.12 17.99
CA ASP A 42 10.70 0.66 17.25
C ASP A 42 10.70 1.08 15.77
N PHE A 43 11.48 2.11 15.42
CA PHE A 43 11.70 2.53 14.03
C PHE A 43 12.63 1.58 13.26
N MET A 44 13.50 0.85 13.96
CA MET A 44 14.52 -0.02 13.35
C MET A 44 14.10 -1.49 13.28
N VAL A 45 12.92 -1.82 13.81
CA VAL A 45 12.41 -3.19 13.87
C VAL A 45 11.34 -3.39 12.80
N ALA A 46 11.55 -4.39 11.94
CA ALA A 46 10.54 -4.77 10.97
C ALA A 46 9.26 -5.24 11.65
N GLY A 47 8.13 -4.64 11.28
CA GLY A 47 6.84 -4.90 11.93
C GLY A 47 6.69 -4.27 13.30
N GLY A 48 7.61 -3.39 13.72
CA GLY A 48 7.48 -2.57 14.92
C GLY A 48 6.21 -1.71 14.89
N SER A 49 5.79 -1.21 16.05
CA SER A 49 4.53 -0.46 16.18
C SER A 49 4.49 0.76 15.24
N ILE A 50 5.62 1.46 15.11
CA ILE A 50 5.77 2.64 14.27
C ILE A 50 5.81 2.27 12.78
N GLN A 51 6.55 1.23 12.39
CA GLN A 51 6.59 0.76 11.00
C GLN A 51 5.21 0.26 10.55
N THR A 52 4.48 -0.40 11.44
CA THR A 52 3.12 -0.85 11.18
C THR A 52 2.16 0.32 10.98
N LEU A 53 2.25 1.34 11.82
CA LEU A 53 1.45 2.56 11.66
C LEU A 53 1.75 3.25 10.33
N GLN A 54 3.03 3.42 10.00
CA GLN A 54 3.46 4.03 8.73
C GLN A 54 2.96 3.22 7.53
N GLY A 55 3.06 1.88 7.59
CA GLY A 55 2.59 1.04 6.50
C GLY A 55 1.08 1.12 6.29
N ALA A 56 0.30 1.16 7.37
CA ALA A 56 -1.15 1.37 7.30
C ALA A 56 -1.50 2.75 6.71
N GLU A 57 -0.75 3.80 7.07
CA GLU A 57 -0.93 5.15 6.53
C GLU A 57 -0.61 5.21 5.03
N GLU A 58 0.48 4.58 4.60
CA GLU A 58 0.86 4.49 3.18
C GLU A 58 -0.23 3.80 2.35
N MET A 59 -0.82 2.72 2.84
CA MET A 59 -1.92 2.01 2.17
C MET A 59 -3.19 2.87 2.06
N ALA A 60 -3.62 3.48 3.17
CA ALA A 60 -4.82 4.31 3.21
C ALA A 60 -4.68 5.55 2.30
N LEU A 61 -3.54 6.23 2.38
CA LEU A 61 -3.25 7.40 1.56
C LEU A 61 -3.12 7.03 0.07
N GLY A 62 -2.48 5.90 -0.24
CA GLY A 62 -2.36 5.37 -1.59
C GLY A 62 -3.73 5.16 -2.24
N ALA A 63 -4.64 4.46 -1.54
CA ALA A 63 -6.00 4.21 -2.01
C ALA A 63 -6.79 5.51 -2.25
N ARG A 64 -6.72 6.48 -1.32
CA ARG A 64 -7.40 7.78 -1.47
C ARG A 64 -6.89 8.58 -2.67
N ARG A 65 -5.57 8.64 -2.86
CA ARG A 65 -4.97 9.35 -4.00
C ARG A 65 -5.38 8.69 -5.31
N PHE A 66 -5.35 7.36 -5.36
CA PHE A 66 -5.75 6.63 -6.53
C PHE A 66 -7.23 6.80 -6.89
N LEU A 67 -8.11 6.83 -5.88
CA LEU A 67 -9.53 7.10 -6.09
C LEU A 67 -9.75 8.48 -6.75
N ALA A 68 -8.99 9.50 -6.35
CA ALA A 68 -9.04 10.82 -6.97
C ALA A 68 -8.60 10.79 -8.45
N GLU A 69 -7.55 10.03 -8.78
CA GLU A 69 -7.09 9.85 -10.16
C GLU A 69 -8.13 9.11 -11.02
N LEU A 70 -8.79 8.08 -10.48
CA LEU A 70 -9.89 7.40 -11.17
C LEU A 70 -11.07 8.36 -11.41
N ALA A 71 -11.43 9.18 -10.42
CA ALA A 71 -12.50 10.16 -10.57
C ALA A 71 -12.20 11.18 -11.68
N VAL A 72 -10.94 11.64 -11.78
CA VAL A 72 -10.48 12.52 -12.86
C VAL A 72 -10.56 11.80 -14.22
N THR A 73 -10.18 10.53 -14.28
CA THR A 73 -10.22 9.71 -15.51
C THR A 73 -11.66 9.57 -16.01
N VAL A 74 -12.59 9.24 -15.12
CA VAL A 74 -14.04 9.22 -15.44
C VAL A 74 -14.51 10.60 -15.88
N GLY A 75 -14.08 11.68 -15.22
CA GLY A 75 -14.38 13.05 -15.62
C GLY A 75 -13.98 13.35 -17.06
N TYR A 76 -12.77 12.96 -17.48
CA TYR A 76 -12.33 13.12 -18.87
C TYR A 76 -13.16 12.28 -19.85
N ALA A 77 -13.43 11.01 -19.52
CA ALA A 77 -14.23 10.14 -20.37
C ALA A 77 -15.65 10.70 -20.57
N THR A 78 -16.30 11.15 -19.49
CA THR A 78 -17.65 11.75 -19.57
C THR A 78 -17.69 13.06 -20.34
N ALA A 79 -16.59 13.81 -20.37
CA ALA A 79 -16.47 15.06 -21.13
C ALA A 79 -16.13 14.84 -22.62
N GLY A 80 -15.97 13.59 -23.09
CA GLY A 80 -15.55 13.26 -24.45
C GLY A 80 -14.08 13.60 -24.74
N LEU A 81 -13.23 13.63 -23.71
CA LEU A 81 -11.80 13.88 -23.82
C LEU A 81 -11.02 12.56 -23.82
N ASP A 82 -11.33 11.70 -24.78
CA ASP A 82 -10.95 10.28 -24.80
C ASP A 82 -9.43 10.07 -24.78
N ASP A 83 -8.64 10.88 -25.48
CA ASP A 83 -7.18 10.80 -25.45
C ASP A 83 -6.61 10.99 -24.03
N ARG A 84 -7.21 11.91 -23.25
CA ARG A 84 -6.80 12.18 -21.86
C ARG A 84 -7.27 11.10 -20.90
N ALA A 85 -8.43 10.51 -21.17
CA ALA A 85 -8.96 9.39 -20.41
C ALA A 85 -8.12 8.12 -20.67
N GLY A 86 -7.82 7.79 -21.92
CA GLY A 86 -7.03 6.63 -22.32
C GLY A 86 -5.62 6.63 -21.74
N ALA A 87 -4.88 7.74 -21.85
CA ALA A 87 -3.54 7.84 -21.27
C ALA A 87 -3.53 7.63 -19.74
N ARG A 88 -4.58 8.09 -19.04
CA ARG A 88 -4.72 7.91 -17.59
C ARG A 88 -5.18 6.51 -17.22
N LEU A 89 -6.04 5.91 -18.02
CA LEU A 89 -6.49 4.54 -17.84
C LEU A 89 -5.29 3.58 -17.89
N GLU A 90 -4.39 3.74 -18.86
CA GLU A 90 -3.19 2.92 -18.98
C GLU A 90 -2.25 3.05 -17.77
N ALA A 91 -2.14 4.26 -17.20
CA ALA A 91 -1.44 4.44 -15.93
C ALA A 91 -2.19 3.78 -14.77
N ALA A 92 -3.51 3.88 -14.72
CA ALA A 92 -4.34 3.32 -13.65
C ALA A 92 -4.28 1.78 -13.59
N ARG A 93 -4.06 1.11 -14.73
CA ARG A 93 -3.82 -0.35 -14.78
C ARG A 93 -2.59 -0.77 -13.97
N GLN A 94 -1.61 0.13 -13.77
CA GLN A 94 -0.43 -0.14 -12.96
C GLN A 94 -0.74 -0.16 -11.45
N GLY A 95 -1.96 0.22 -11.06
CA GLY A 95 -2.38 0.32 -9.66
C GLY A 95 -1.82 1.55 -8.97
N PHE A 96 -1.63 1.47 -7.66
CA PHE A 96 -1.18 2.60 -6.84
C PHE A 96 -0.08 2.24 -5.87
N ALA A 97 0.80 3.22 -5.62
CA ALA A 97 1.85 3.09 -4.63
C ALA A 97 1.27 3.02 -3.21
N GLY A 98 1.93 2.25 -2.33
CA GLY A 98 1.57 2.12 -0.92
C GLY A 98 1.24 0.69 -0.49
N ILE A 99 0.85 -0.19 -1.42
CA ILE A 99 0.55 -1.59 -1.10
C ILE A 99 1.81 -2.38 -0.73
N SER A 100 2.76 -2.51 -1.66
CA SER A 100 3.99 -3.27 -1.43
C SER A 100 4.83 -2.66 -0.30
N GLY A 101 5.04 -1.34 -0.36
CA GLY A 101 5.75 -0.58 0.68
C GLY A 101 5.10 -0.72 2.05
N GLY A 102 3.81 -0.39 2.16
CA GLY A 102 3.10 -0.46 3.43
C GLY A 102 3.01 -1.88 3.97
N GLY A 103 2.66 -2.85 3.12
CA GLY A 103 2.58 -4.26 3.48
C GLY A 103 3.90 -4.85 3.99
N SER A 104 5.05 -4.41 3.47
CA SER A 104 6.38 -4.86 3.92
C SER A 104 6.76 -4.35 5.31
N ARG A 105 6.20 -3.21 5.74
CA ARG A 105 6.46 -2.57 7.03
C ARG A 105 5.61 -3.15 8.15
N MET A 106 4.40 -3.63 7.81
CA MET A 106 3.38 -3.99 8.78
C MET A 106 3.64 -5.31 9.50
N GLY A 107 3.63 -5.24 10.83
CA GLY A 107 3.71 -6.38 11.73
C GLY A 107 2.58 -7.37 11.47
N ARG A 108 2.89 -8.65 11.69
CA ARG A 108 1.98 -9.76 11.40
C ARG A 108 1.51 -10.42 12.71
N PRO A 109 0.26 -10.92 12.78
CA PRO A 109 -0.75 -10.94 11.71
C PRO A 109 -1.33 -9.55 11.39
N LEU A 110 -1.72 -9.35 10.12
CA LEU A 110 -2.47 -8.14 9.74
C LEU A 110 -3.87 -8.16 10.35
N LEU A 111 -4.40 -6.98 10.68
CA LEU A 111 -5.80 -6.85 11.09
C LEU A 111 -6.76 -7.24 9.96
N ASP A 112 -7.92 -7.79 10.35
CA ASP A 112 -8.94 -8.27 9.40
C ASP A 112 -9.39 -7.20 8.38
N PRO A 113 -9.62 -5.92 8.76
CA PRO A 113 -9.93 -4.87 7.79
C PRO A 113 -8.86 -4.74 6.71
N THR A 114 -7.57 -4.79 7.07
CA THR A 114 -6.48 -4.75 6.08
C THR A 114 -6.56 -5.93 5.11
N LEU A 115 -6.80 -7.14 5.61
CA LEU A 115 -6.92 -8.34 4.76
C LEU A 115 -8.11 -8.25 3.81
N ARG A 116 -9.26 -7.76 4.31
CA ARG A 116 -10.47 -7.55 3.49
C ARG A 116 -10.24 -6.49 2.42
N GLY A 117 -9.57 -5.38 2.75
CA GLY A 117 -9.25 -4.33 1.80
C GLY A 117 -8.34 -4.83 0.67
N LEU A 118 -7.30 -5.60 1.01
CA LEU A 118 -6.43 -6.23 0.02
C LEU A 118 -7.18 -7.20 -0.90
N ARG A 119 -8.10 -8.01 -0.36
CA ARG A 119 -8.92 -8.93 -1.16
C ARG A 119 -9.86 -8.20 -2.11
N LEU A 120 -10.47 -7.08 -1.69
CA LEU A 120 -11.29 -6.25 -2.59
C LEU A 120 -10.48 -5.74 -3.79
N LEU A 121 -9.21 -5.40 -3.59
CA LEU A 121 -8.35 -4.97 -4.71
C LEU A 121 -8.06 -6.09 -5.70
N LEU A 122 -8.05 -7.36 -5.29
CA LEU A 122 -7.86 -8.51 -6.19
C LEU A 122 -9.10 -8.78 -7.07
N GLU A 123 -10.27 -8.29 -6.68
CA GLU A 123 -11.52 -8.45 -7.44
C GLU A 123 -11.66 -7.40 -8.56
N VAL A 124 -10.74 -6.43 -8.64
CA VAL A 124 -10.80 -5.33 -9.60
C VAL A 124 -10.12 -5.72 -10.91
N GLU A 125 -10.92 -5.85 -11.98
CA GLU A 125 -10.43 -6.21 -13.33
C GLU A 125 -9.56 -5.14 -13.99
N LEU A 126 -9.60 -3.89 -13.51
CA LEU A 126 -8.78 -2.80 -14.02
C LEU A 126 -7.28 -3.05 -13.84
N PHE A 127 -6.89 -3.70 -12.75
CA PHE A 127 -5.47 -3.81 -12.39
C PHE A 127 -4.74 -4.86 -13.24
N GLY A 128 -3.54 -4.50 -13.67
CA GLY A 128 -2.63 -5.40 -14.35
C GLY A 128 -2.00 -6.43 -13.39
N ALA A 129 -1.50 -7.51 -13.97
CA ALA A 129 -0.93 -8.65 -13.24
C ALA A 129 0.19 -8.27 -12.25
N ALA A 130 0.98 -7.24 -12.55
CA ALA A 130 2.04 -6.78 -11.66
C ALA A 130 1.49 -6.27 -10.32
N PHE A 131 0.47 -5.41 -10.35
CA PHE A 131 -0.15 -4.88 -9.14
C PHE A 131 -0.88 -5.98 -8.36
N THR A 132 -1.62 -6.85 -9.05
CA THR A 132 -2.26 -8.03 -8.45
C THR A 132 -1.23 -8.90 -7.71
N ALA A 133 -0.08 -9.16 -8.33
CA ALA A 133 0.99 -9.94 -7.70
C ALA A 133 1.58 -9.25 -6.46
N GLU A 134 1.68 -7.92 -6.44
CA GLU A 134 2.08 -7.17 -5.24
C GLU A 134 1.08 -7.35 -4.10
N VAL A 135 -0.22 -7.23 -4.37
CA VAL A 135 -1.29 -7.43 -3.39
C VAL A 135 -1.24 -8.86 -2.83
N GLU A 136 -1.11 -9.86 -3.70
CA GLU A 136 -0.98 -11.27 -3.30
C GLU A 136 0.27 -11.52 -2.46
N ALA A 137 1.40 -10.90 -2.81
CA ALA A 137 2.64 -11.02 -2.04
C ALA A 137 2.45 -10.48 -0.63
N VAL A 138 1.77 -9.33 -0.47
CA VAL A 138 1.45 -8.77 0.85
C VAL A 138 0.53 -9.70 1.65
N LEU A 139 -0.47 -10.32 1.00
CA LEU A 139 -1.39 -11.28 1.65
C LEU A 139 -0.68 -12.56 2.10
N ARG A 140 0.29 -13.06 1.31
CA ARG A 140 1.04 -14.29 1.61
C ARG A 140 2.21 -14.08 2.56
N ALA A 141 2.65 -12.83 2.77
CA ALA A 141 3.79 -12.53 3.63
C ALA A 141 3.52 -12.95 5.09
N GLU A 142 4.36 -13.83 5.60
CA GLU A 142 4.28 -14.36 6.98
C GLU A 142 4.81 -13.36 8.02
N LYS A 143 5.71 -12.46 7.61
CA LYS A 143 6.34 -11.45 8.48
C LYS A 143 6.62 -10.15 7.71
N ALA A 144 6.79 -9.08 8.47
CA ALA A 144 7.34 -7.83 7.95
C ALA A 144 8.80 -8.01 7.50
N THR A 145 9.21 -7.27 6.47
CA THR A 145 10.57 -7.29 5.91
C THR A 145 11.25 -5.93 5.92
N TYR A 146 10.51 -4.86 6.26
CA TYR A 146 11.05 -3.50 6.34
C TYR A 146 10.99 -2.95 7.76
N PRO A 147 12.05 -2.26 8.25
CA PRO A 147 13.32 -2.02 7.56
C PRO A 147 14.21 -3.26 7.53
N ASP A 148 15.01 -3.41 6.48
CA ASP A 148 16.02 -4.47 6.42
C ASP A 148 17.10 -4.20 7.49
N PRO A 149 17.37 -5.13 8.42
CA PRO A 149 18.38 -4.92 9.48
C PRO A 149 19.76 -4.53 8.96
N SER A 150 20.14 -4.97 7.75
CA SER A 150 21.43 -4.63 7.12
C SER A 150 21.56 -3.15 6.74
N THR A 151 20.45 -2.40 6.73
CA THR A 151 20.45 -0.96 6.50
C THR A 151 20.99 -0.16 7.69
N PHE A 152 21.05 -0.77 8.89
CA PHE A 152 21.62 -0.14 10.07
C PHE A 152 23.11 -0.48 10.19
N ARG A 153 23.99 0.43 9.77
CA ARG A 153 25.43 0.31 10.06
C ARG A 153 25.67 0.42 11.56
N VAL A 154 26.00 -0.69 12.21
CA VAL A 154 26.58 -0.68 13.56
C VAL A 154 27.99 -0.10 13.46
N PRO A 155 28.33 1.01 14.16
CA PRO A 155 29.71 1.48 14.22
C PRO A 155 30.61 0.37 14.74
N ALA A 156 31.71 0.08 14.06
CA ALA A 156 32.68 -0.90 14.54
C ALA A 156 33.14 -0.52 15.97
N PRO A 157 33.24 -1.48 16.91
CA PRO A 157 33.80 -1.18 18.22
C PRO A 157 35.18 -0.57 18.01
N ALA A 158 35.40 0.62 18.59
CA ALA A 158 36.70 1.28 18.52
C ALA A 158 37.78 0.29 18.94
N ALA A 159 38.76 0.06 18.07
CA ALA A 159 39.89 -0.80 18.37
C ALA A 159 40.50 -0.31 19.69
N GLY A 160 40.41 -1.14 20.73
CA GLY A 160 41.02 -0.86 22.02
C GLY A 160 42.54 -0.66 21.84
N PRO A 161 43.19 0.09 22.73
CA PRO A 161 44.60 0.42 22.58
C PRO A 161 45.43 -0.86 22.52
N VAL A 162 46.34 -0.92 21.54
CA VAL A 162 47.33 -1.98 21.38
C VAL A 162 48.22 -1.97 22.63
N PRO A 163 48.30 -3.06 23.40
CA PRO A 163 49.19 -3.12 24.55
C PRO A 163 50.65 -3.13 24.08
N SER A 164 51.43 -2.20 24.64
CA SER A 164 52.88 -2.06 24.45
C SER A 164 53.68 -3.21 25.04
#